data_AF-A0A815EPN2-F1
#
_entry.id   AF-A0A815EPN2-F1
#
_cell.length_a   1.000
_cell.length_b   1.000
_cell.length_c   1.000
_cell.angle_alpha   90.00
_cell.angle_beta   90.00
_cell.angle_gamma   90.00
#
_symmetry.space_group_name_H-M   'P 1'
#
loop_
_entity.id
_entity.type
_entity.pdbx_description
1 polymer ?
#
loop_
_entity_poly.entity_id
_entity_poly.type
_entity_poly.pdbx_seq_one_letter_code
_entity_poly.pdbx_strand_id
1 'polypeptide(L)'
;MFRHKDHSRHNITLDTPDTPYSKSYAIVVSSTTLNDNNWNSVVSFLFDRHSNATLLVYSNNDVKTIHSDLKAAMPRYVAFVCQPDECGRTFVAKCHRLMRTLDNDPYIDAMWAIITGSDAESAIKSIDNESIPQPFIIRRAINFTNVDQNLFESCFTFSDAKRNCWSGKNCGLDDASGEEKDEGDEYPKAPAEIFAEKLNEMEPDLLVTSGHGGEQYVEMPWSVGKLQVEESGLVPLDENSEPAAPIIESSNNPKIFLPIANCLVGHCNGSQCMVTTFLGRMGVRQMCGYTVRTWFGRAGWGTLDLWKSVPGRLTLSDAYFLHQARMTYDIKSINPRLLDFKFEFSDDPDYETVVNQLEKQYHLNHEKIDDKVREEIYGLCYDHDTFVFYGDPAFLANLQENSIENLLTTKFHRTGKTTHQFIIEYKDVETAQNYKLPIGSIFTNRIEHFNIINGFEYVPILSDNFLMILKPNPRDKESTIIKIDFRGTLI
;
A
#
# COMPACT_ATOMS: atom_id res chain seq x y z
N MET A 1 -4.54 -50.44 19.92
CA MET A 1 -4.90 -49.11 20.45
C MET A 1 -4.80 -48.13 19.29
N PHE A 2 -5.89 -47.99 18.53
CA PHE A 2 -5.93 -47.11 17.36
C PHE A 2 -5.93 -45.66 17.87
N ARG A 3 -4.85 -44.93 17.60
CA ARG A 3 -4.84 -43.48 17.81
C ARG A 3 -5.87 -42.86 16.88
N HIS A 4 -6.91 -42.27 17.49
CA HIS A 4 -7.86 -41.40 16.83
C HIS A 4 -7.10 -40.38 15.99
N LYS A 5 -7.36 -40.37 14.67
CA LYS A 5 -7.05 -39.22 13.84
C LYS A 5 -7.95 -38.08 14.29
N ASP A 6 -7.29 -36.98 14.59
CA ASP A 6 -7.81 -35.75 15.14
C ASP A 6 -9.03 -35.22 14.35
N HIS A 7 -10.10 -34.88 15.08
CA HIS A 7 -11.37 -34.36 14.55
C HIS A 7 -11.32 -32.84 14.22
N SER A 8 -10.13 -32.23 14.16
CA SER A 8 -9.92 -30.78 14.06
C SER A 8 -10.07 -30.17 12.66
N ARG A 9 -10.04 -30.97 11.57
CA ARG A 9 -10.12 -30.44 10.19
C ARG A 9 -11.49 -29.90 9.75
N HIS A 10 -12.55 -30.07 10.55
CA HIS A 10 -13.91 -29.63 10.17
C HIS A 10 -14.20 -28.15 10.47
N ASN A 11 -13.35 -27.46 11.25
CA ASN A 11 -13.56 -26.05 11.63
C ASN A 11 -12.67 -25.05 10.88
N ILE A 12 -11.81 -25.50 9.96
CA ILE A 12 -10.95 -24.58 9.19
C ILE A 12 -11.79 -23.88 8.12
N THR A 13 -11.81 -22.55 8.19
CA THR A 13 -12.41 -21.59 7.24
C THR A 13 -11.32 -20.73 6.60
N LEU A 14 -11.72 -19.88 5.64
CA LEU A 14 -10.79 -18.98 4.95
C LEU A 14 -10.39 -17.76 5.77
N ASP A 15 -10.98 -17.56 6.94
CA ASP A 15 -10.69 -16.49 7.90
C ASP A 15 -10.23 -17.04 9.27
N THR A 16 -9.82 -18.31 9.32
CA THR A 16 -9.25 -18.89 10.55
C THR A 16 -7.96 -18.15 10.91
N PRO A 17 -7.85 -17.50 12.07
CA PRO A 17 -6.64 -16.79 12.45
C PRO A 17 -5.46 -17.74 12.65
N ASP A 18 -4.24 -17.19 12.59
CA ASP A 18 -3.00 -17.86 13.03
C ASP A 18 -2.64 -19.18 12.32
N THR A 19 -2.94 -19.31 11.02
CA THR A 19 -2.57 -20.50 10.25
C THR A 19 -1.08 -20.48 9.85
N PRO A 20 -0.49 -21.62 9.43
CA PRO A 20 0.86 -21.63 8.88
C PRO A 20 1.02 -20.70 7.67
N TYR A 21 0.02 -20.66 6.77
CA TYR A 21 0.05 -19.76 5.61
C TYR A 21 -0.01 -18.29 6.03
N SER A 22 -0.91 -17.91 6.95
CA SER A 22 -1.03 -16.51 7.38
C SER A 22 0.21 -15.97 8.09
N LYS A 23 1.13 -16.85 8.52
CA LYS A 23 2.44 -16.51 9.11
C LYS A 23 3.62 -16.82 8.19
N SER A 24 3.38 -17.28 6.97
CA SER A 24 4.46 -17.67 6.05
C SER A 24 5.15 -16.42 5.48
N TYR A 25 6.48 -16.45 5.51
CA TYR A 25 7.31 -15.30 5.19
C TYR A 25 8.51 -15.76 4.35
N ALA A 26 8.91 -14.97 3.36
CA ALA A 26 10.15 -15.17 2.61
C ALA A 26 11.02 -13.92 2.72
N ILE A 27 12.29 -14.12 3.01
CA ILE A 27 13.32 -13.09 2.97
C ILE A 27 14.07 -13.31 1.66
N VAL A 28 14.02 -12.33 0.77
CA VAL A 28 14.68 -12.35 -0.53
C VAL A 28 15.84 -11.35 -0.51
N VAL A 29 17.04 -11.78 -0.88
CA VAL A 29 18.23 -10.93 -0.81
C VAL A 29 19.20 -11.23 -1.95
N SER A 30 19.96 -10.23 -2.40
CA SER A 30 21.01 -10.45 -3.39
C SER A 30 22.20 -11.17 -2.74
N SER A 31 22.96 -11.93 -3.52
CA SER A 31 24.22 -12.53 -3.04
C SER A 31 25.21 -11.47 -2.55
N THR A 32 25.21 -10.29 -3.15
CA THR A 32 26.07 -9.16 -2.75
C THR A 32 25.68 -8.65 -1.37
N THR A 33 24.41 -8.40 -1.15
CA THR A 33 23.86 -7.87 0.11
C THR A 33 23.94 -8.86 1.25
N LEU A 34 23.79 -10.16 0.96
CA LEU A 34 23.99 -11.21 1.97
C LEU A 34 25.47 -11.38 2.39
N ASN A 35 26.41 -11.12 1.48
CA ASN A 35 27.85 -11.22 1.76
C ASN A 35 28.44 -9.97 2.43
N ASP A 36 27.69 -8.87 2.47
CA ASP A 36 28.05 -7.69 3.25
C ASP A 36 27.69 -7.93 4.72
N ASN A 37 28.67 -7.85 5.62
CA ASN A 37 28.47 -8.16 7.04
C ASN A 37 27.47 -7.23 7.72
N ASN A 38 27.39 -5.96 7.31
CA ASN A 38 26.44 -5.02 7.88
C ASN A 38 25.03 -5.34 7.37
N TRP A 39 24.86 -5.57 6.07
CA TRP A 39 23.52 -5.88 5.54
C TRP A 39 23.00 -7.27 5.89
N ASN A 40 23.88 -8.25 6.10
CA ASN A 40 23.50 -9.55 6.61
C ASN A 40 22.88 -9.48 8.02
N SER A 41 23.19 -8.44 8.81
CA SER A 41 22.51 -8.26 10.11
C SER A 41 21.03 -7.92 9.95
N VAL A 42 20.62 -7.27 8.84
CA VAL A 42 19.20 -7.02 8.52
C VAL A 42 18.47 -8.33 8.26
N VAL A 43 19.09 -9.24 7.49
CA VAL A 43 18.56 -10.58 7.21
C VAL A 43 18.44 -11.38 8.51
N SER A 44 19.47 -11.34 9.35
CA SER A 44 19.48 -12.02 10.66
C SER A 44 18.37 -11.50 11.58
N PHE A 45 18.18 -10.17 11.65
CA PHE A 45 17.11 -9.54 12.42
C PHE A 45 15.72 -10.01 11.97
N LEU A 46 15.49 -10.13 10.66
CA LEU A 46 14.23 -10.65 10.14
C LEU A 46 14.02 -12.14 10.46
N PHE A 47 15.09 -12.94 10.48
CA PHE A 47 15.02 -14.34 10.90
C PHE A 47 14.63 -14.51 12.36
N ASP A 48 15.19 -13.67 13.24
CA ASP A 48 14.85 -13.70 14.67
C ASP A 48 13.36 -13.34 14.87
N ARG A 49 12.85 -12.39 14.09
CA ARG A 49 11.44 -11.97 14.12
C ARG A 49 10.49 -12.99 13.50
N HIS A 50 10.89 -13.59 12.37
CA HIS A 50 10.09 -14.49 11.54
C HIS A 50 10.80 -15.85 11.44
N SER A 51 10.86 -16.59 12.56
CA SER A 51 11.63 -17.83 12.68
C SER A 51 11.30 -18.94 11.67
N ASN A 52 10.12 -18.89 11.04
CA ASN A 52 9.68 -19.81 9.97
C ASN A 52 9.91 -19.24 8.56
N ALA A 53 10.64 -18.13 8.42
CA ALA A 53 10.90 -17.51 7.14
C ALA A 53 11.76 -18.41 6.23
N THR A 54 11.54 -18.32 4.93
CA THR A 54 12.39 -18.95 3.91
C THR A 54 13.40 -17.93 3.39
N LEU A 55 14.71 -18.23 3.43
CA LEU A 55 15.72 -17.41 2.76
C LEU A 55 15.82 -17.79 1.29
N LEU A 56 15.68 -16.82 0.40
CA LEU A 56 15.91 -16.98 -1.04
C LEU A 56 16.98 -15.98 -1.49
N VAL A 57 18.03 -16.49 -2.12
CA VAL A 57 19.17 -15.68 -2.54
C VAL A 57 19.21 -15.63 -4.06
N TYR A 58 19.10 -14.44 -4.63
CA TYR A 58 19.26 -14.25 -6.07
C TYR A 58 20.67 -13.75 -6.41
N SER A 59 21.13 -14.08 -7.61
CA SER A 59 22.46 -13.69 -8.11
C SER A 59 22.33 -12.81 -9.35
N ASN A 60 23.41 -12.11 -9.71
CA ASN A 60 23.50 -11.29 -10.93
C ASN A 60 22.41 -10.21 -11.10
N ASN A 61 21.86 -9.70 -10.00
CA ASN A 61 20.76 -8.73 -9.98
C ASN A 61 19.52 -9.20 -10.79
N ASP A 62 19.30 -10.52 -10.81
CA ASP A 62 18.15 -11.15 -11.45
C ASP A 62 17.28 -11.92 -10.44
N VAL A 63 16.25 -11.25 -9.95
CA VAL A 63 15.24 -11.82 -9.05
C VAL A 63 14.47 -12.99 -9.67
N LYS A 64 14.52 -13.20 -10.99
CA LYS A 64 13.87 -14.37 -11.60
C LYS A 64 14.55 -15.69 -11.22
N THR A 65 15.81 -15.65 -10.79
CA THR A 65 16.56 -16.85 -10.39
C THR A 65 15.91 -17.59 -9.23
N ILE A 66 15.14 -16.90 -8.39
CA ILE A 66 14.41 -17.49 -7.25
C ILE A 66 12.96 -17.89 -7.58
N HIS A 67 12.51 -17.75 -8.83
CA HIS A 67 11.11 -17.96 -9.21
C HIS A 67 10.59 -19.35 -8.84
N SER A 68 11.36 -20.40 -9.11
CA SER A 68 10.93 -21.78 -8.83
C SER A 68 10.81 -22.07 -7.33
N ASP A 69 11.73 -21.57 -6.52
CA ASP A 69 11.70 -21.77 -5.07
C ASP A 69 10.58 -20.95 -4.43
N LEU A 70 10.37 -19.72 -4.88
CA LEU A 70 9.29 -18.87 -4.39
C LEU A 70 7.91 -19.43 -4.78
N LYS A 71 7.78 -19.97 -6.01
CA LYS A 71 6.60 -20.69 -6.48
C LYS A 71 6.34 -21.97 -5.69
N ALA A 72 7.37 -22.65 -5.19
CA ALA A 72 7.20 -23.82 -4.33
C ALA A 72 6.74 -23.41 -2.92
N ALA A 73 7.22 -22.27 -2.42
CA ALA A 73 6.92 -21.78 -1.07
C ALA A 73 5.55 -21.09 -0.94
N MET A 74 5.13 -20.33 -1.97
CA MET A 74 3.88 -19.54 -2.01
C MET A 74 3.59 -18.77 -0.70
N PRO A 75 4.55 -17.99 -0.17
CA PRO A 75 4.40 -17.33 1.13
C PRO A 75 3.34 -16.22 1.10
N ARG A 76 2.78 -15.88 2.26
CA ARG A 76 1.90 -14.72 2.45
C ARG A 76 2.66 -13.41 2.27
N TYR A 77 3.85 -13.36 2.84
CA TYR A 77 4.72 -12.18 2.88
C TYR A 77 6.07 -12.44 2.18
N VAL A 78 6.55 -11.46 1.42
CA VAL A 78 7.88 -11.47 0.77
C VAL A 78 8.58 -10.15 1.06
N ALA A 79 9.68 -10.19 1.80
CA ALA A 79 10.51 -9.02 2.03
C ALA A 79 11.79 -9.08 1.20
N PHE A 80 11.96 -8.11 0.32
CA PHE A 80 13.20 -7.91 -0.43
C PHE A 80 14.15 -7.04 0.39
N VAL A 81 15.22 -7.62 0.91
CA VAL A 81 16.27 -6.89 1.61
C VAL A 81 17.28 -6.39 0.57
N CYS A 82 17.41 -5.07 0.48
CA CYS A 82 18.20 -4.43 -0.58
C CYS A 82 18.99 -3.25 -0.02
N GLN A 83 20.24 -3.13 -0.46
CA GLN A 83 21.00 -1.88 -0.29
C GLN A 83 20.30 -0.76 -1.08
N PRO A 84 20.40 0.52 -0.66
CA PRO A 84 19.66 1.59 -1.32
C PRO A 84 19.98 1.75 -2.80
N ASP A 85 21.20 1.39 -3.24
CA ASP A 85 21.59 1.41 -4.65
C ASP A 85 21.01 0.24 -5.49
N GLU A 86 20.46 -0.79 -4.84
CA GLU A 86 19.79 -1.92 -5.49
C GLU A 86 18.27 -1.69 -5.66
N CYS A 87 17.71 -0.69 -4.98
CA CYS A 87 16.27 -0.45 -4.83
C CYS A 87 15.61 0.36 -5.97
N GLY A 88 16.32 0.60 -7.07
CA GLY A 88 15.83 1.47 -8.16
C GLY A 88 14.56 0.98 -8.86
N ARG A 89 13.92 1.85 -9.64
CA ARG A 89 12.65 1.59 -10.35
C ARG A 89 12.63 0.31 -11.20
N THR A 90 13.75 -0.04 -11.84
CA THR A 90 13.87 -1.27 -12.61
C THR A 90 13.77 -2.52 -11.74
N PHE A 91 14.35 -2.49 -10.54
CA PHE A 91 14.22 -3.58 -9.58
C PHE A 91 12.78 -3.72 -9.10
N VAL A 92 12.14 -2.61 -8.73
CA VAL A 92 10.72 -2.56 -8.33
C VAL A 92 9.80 -3.20 -9.38
N ALA A 93 9.95 -2.83 -10.66
CA ALA A 93 9.15 -3.42 -11.72
C ALA A 93 9.42 -4.92 -11.92
N LYS A 94 10.67 -5.38 -11.75
CA LYS A 94 10.99 -6.81 -11.79
C LYS A 94 10.31 -7.56 -10.64
N CYS A 95 10.25 -6.99 -9.44
CA CYS A 95 9.55 -7.58 -8.30
C CYS A 95 8.04 -7.66 -8.55
N HIS A 96 7.41 -6.57 -8.99
CA HIS A 96 6.00 -6.55 -9.40
C HIS A 96 5.67 -7.67 -10.40
N ARG A 97 6.47 -7.79 -11.46
CA ARG A 97 6.31 -8.81 -12.49
C ARG A 97 6.54 -10.22 -11.94
N LEU A 98 7.52 -10.43 -11.07
CA LEU A 98 7.78 -11.72 -10.44
C LEU A 98 6.58 -12.17 -9.59
N MET A 99 6.01 -11.25 -8.80
CA MET A 99 4.89 -11.53 -7.90
C MET A 99 3.56 -11.79 -8.61
N ARG A 100 3.48 -11.75 -9.94
CA ARG A 100 2.29 -12.10 -10.73
C ARG A 100 2.50 -13.33 -11.61
N THR A 101 3.45 -14.19 -11.22
CA THR A 101 3.88 -15.34 -12.03
C THR A 101 4.10 -16.60 -11.21
N LEU A 102 3.79 -16.59 -9.92
CA LEU A 102 4.01 -17.74 -9.05
C LEU A 102 2.92 -18.79 -9.29
N ASP A 103 1.68 -18.39 -9.55
CA ASP A 103 0.62 -19.29 -10.02
C ASP A 103 0.17 -19.03 -11.48
N ASN A 104 -1.04 -19.47 -11.83
CA ASN A 104 -1.58 -19.40 -13.19
C ASN A 104 -2.57 -18.25 -13.41
N ASP A 105 -3.03 -17.62 -12.33
CA ASP A 105 -3.89 -16.45 -12.43
C ASP A 105 -3.03 -15.18 -12.60
N PRO A 106 -3.60 -14.06 -13.08
CA PRO A 106 -2.81 -12.88 -13.42
C PRO A 106 -2.51 -11.98 -12.20
N TYR A 107 -3.08 -12.29 -11.04
CA TYR A 107 -3.06 -11.42 -9.87
C TYR A 107 -1.75 -11.58 -9.11
N ILE A 108 -1.57 -10.69 -8.13
CA ILE A 108 -0.40 -10.71 -7.28
C ILE A 108 -0.50 -11.85 -6.25
N ASP A 109 0.57 -12.62 -6.11
CA ASP A 109 0.59 -13.91 -5.39
C ASP A 109 0.94 -13.81 -3.90
N ALA A 110 1.60 -12.71 -3.51
CA ALA A 110 2.07 -12.45 -2.15
C ALA A 110 2.09 -10.95 -1.84
N MET A 111 1.94 -10.59 -0.56
CA MET A 111 2.24 -9.24 -0.10
C MET A 111 3.75 -9.05 -0.07
N TRP A 112 4.25 -8.08 -0.83
CA TRP A 112 5.68 -7.85 -0.89
C TRP A 112 6.05 -6.41 -0.60
N ALA A 113 7.25 -6.23 -0.08
CA ALA A 113 7.82 -4.92 0.22
C ALA A 113 9.35 -4.97 0.13
N ILE A 114 9.96 -3.79 0.06
CA ILE A 114 11.41 -3.61 0.14
C ILE A 114 11.79 -3.15 1.55
N ILE A 115 12.79 -3.79 2.14
CA ILE A 115 13.44 -3.37 3.38
C ILE A 115 14.79 -2.76 3.00
N THR A 116 14.94 -1.48 3.29
CA THR A 116 16.13 -0.70 2.94
C THR A 116 16.30 0.49 3.90
N GLY A 117 17.41 1.20 3.79
CA GLY A 117 17.78 2.35 4.61
C GLY A 117 19.01 3.04 4.02
N SER A 118 19.43 4.17 4.59
CA SER A 118 20.71 4.80 4.20
C SER A 118 21.90 3.87 4.45
N ASP A 119 21.75 2.99 5.43
CA ASP A 119 22.65 1.94 5.88
C ASP A 119 21.83 0.81 6.54
N ALA A 120 22.49 -0.27 6.93
CA ALA A 120 21.87 -1.43 7.55
C ALA A 120 21.25 -1.13 8.93
N GLU A 121 21.83 -0.23 9.71
CA GLU A 121 21.31 0.16 11.03
C GLU A 121 19.96 0.89 10.89
N SER A 122 19.90 1.83 9.94
CA SER A 122 18.69 2.55 9.58
C SER A 122 17.60 1.62 9.04
N ALA A 123 17.98 0.62 8.24
CA ALA A 123 17.06 -0.41 7.77
C ALA A 123 16.48 -1.22 8.95
N ILE A 124 17.31 -1.70 9.88
CA ILE A 124 16.86 -2.41 11.10
C ILE A 124 15.94 -1.52 11.93
N LYS A 125 16.30 -0.26 12.17
CA LYS A 125 15.50 0.69 12.95
C LYS A 125 14.09 0.89 12.37
N SER A 126 13.93 0.79 11.05
CA SER A 126 12.63 0.92 10.38
C SER A 126 11.71 -0.31 10.57
N ILE A 127 12.27 -1.47 10.90
CA ILE A 127 11.54 -2.73 11.09
C ILE A 127 11.58 -3.24 12.54
N ASP A 128 12.33 -2.56 13.41
CA ASP A 128 12.28 -2.76 14.85
C ASP A 128 11.00 -2.16 15.42
N ASN A 129 10.09 -3.08 15.74
CA ASN A 129 8.75 -2.79 16.20
C ASN A 129 8.47 -3.41 17.57
N GLU A 130 9.50 -3.84 18.33
CA GLU A 130 9.29 -4.52 19.63
C GLU A 130 8.56 -3.63 20.65
N SER A 131 8.84 -2.32 20.64
CA SER A 131 8.22 -1.36 21.55
C SER A 131 6.86 -0.82 21.07
N ILE A 132 6.35 -1.28 19.92
CA ILE A 132 5.15 -0.73 19.29
C ILE A 132 3.99 -1.72 19.49
N PRO A 133 2.89 -1.32 20.16
CA PRO A 133 1.69 -2.15 20.27
C PRO A 133 1.20 -2.60 18.89
N GLN A 134 0.93 -3.90 18.73
CA GLN A 134 0.36 -4.47 17.52
C GLN A 134 -1.09 -4.91 17.75
N PRO A 135 -2.04 -4.57 16.87
CA PRO A 135 -1.85 -3.76 15.66
C PRO A 135 -1.52 -2.30 15.96
N PHE A 136 -0.70 -1.68 15.10
CA PHE A 136 -0.41 -0.25 15.15
C PHE A 136 -1.60 0.52 14.59
N ILE A 137 -2.39 1.13 15.49
CA ILE A 137 -3.63 1.84 15.14
C ILE A 137 -3.32 3.30 14.82
N ILE A 138 -3.67 3.72 13.61
CA ILE A 138 -3.58 5.11 13.16
C ILE A 138 -4.66 5.94 13.84
N ARG A 139 -4.26 6.98 14.57
CA ARG A 139 -5.17 7.92 15.26
C ARG A 139 -4.91 9.37 14.88
N ARG A 140 -3.67 9.70 14.51
CA ARG A 140 -3.22 11.07 14.28
C ARG A 140 -2.61 11.20 12.89
N ALA A 141 -3.02 12.19 12.12
CA ALA A 141 -2.54 12.37 10.75
C ALA A 141 -2.12 13.81 10.41
N ILE A 142 -1.09 13.95 9.58
CA ILE A 142 -0.81 15.18 8.83
C ILE A 142 -0.99 14.88 7.35
N ASN A 143 -1.81 15.69 6.66
CA ASN A 143 -2.15 15.47 5.26
C ASN A 143 -1.80 16.70 4.41
N PHE A 144 -1.31 16.49 3.19
CA PHE A 144 -1.09 17.54 2.17
C PHE A 144 -2.18 17.52 1.10
N THR A 145 -3.28 16.82 1.40
CA THR A 145 -4.44 16.65 0.54
C THR A 145 -5.62 16.24 1.43
N ASN A 146 -6.84 16.45 0.95
CA ASN A 146 -8.02 16.15 1.74
C ASN A 146 -8.17 14.64 2.01
N VAL A 147 -8.13 14.26 3.30
CA VAL A 147 -8.46 12.91 3.79
C VAL A 147 -9.57 13.07 4.81
N ASP A 148 -10.56 12.16 4.79
CA ASP A 148 -11.69 12.20 5.71
C ASP A 148 -11.21 12.24 7.18
N GLN A 149 -11.46 13.37 7.84
CA GLN A 149 -11.02 13.64 9.21
C GLN A 149 -11.71 12.74 10.23
N ASN A 150 -12.83 12.09 9.86
CA ASN A 150 -13.51 11.13 10.73
C ASN A 150 -12.72 9.85 10.96
N LEU A 151 -11.70 9.59 10.14
CA LEU A 151 -10.78 8.47 10.33
C LEU A 151 -9.82 8.68 11.52
N PHE A 152 -9.72 9.89 12.06
CA PHE A 152 -8.67 10.27 13.01
C PHE A 152 -9.25 10.87 14.30
N GLU A 153 -8.56 10.62 15.41
CA GLU A 153 -8.79 11.32 16.68
C GLU A 153 -8.33 12.78 16.60
N SER A 154 -7.21 13.01 15.89
CA SER A 154 -6.75 14.36 15.52
C SER A 154 -6.09 14.37 14.14
N CYS A 155 -6.23 15.47 13.40
CA CYS A 155 -5.52 15.63 12.14
C CYS A 155 -5.27 17.10 11.79
N PHE A 156 -4.24 17.34 10.99
CA PHE A 156 -3.96 18.63 10.36
C PHE A 156 -3.79 18.43 8.86
N THR A 157 -4.52 19.18 8.05
CA THR A 157 -4.53 19.05 6.60
C THR A 157 -4.15 20.37 5.96
N PHE A 158 -3.02 20.40 5.26
CA PHE A 158 -2.68 21.47 4.32
C PHE A 158 -3.55 21.31 3.08
N SER A 159 -4.33 22.34 2.71
CA SER A 159 -5.29 22.27 1.61
C SER A 159 -4.60 22.31 0.26
N ASP A 160 -4.87 21.31 -0.57
CA ASP A 160 -4.56 21.30 -2.00
C ASP A 160 -5.69 21.89 -2.86
N ALA A 161 -6.87 22.14 -2.27
CA ALA A 161 -8.01 22.74 -2.96
C ALA A 161 -7.92 24.28 -3.04
N LYS A 162 -7.33 24.92 -2.02
CA LYS A 162 -7.13 26.38 -1.99
C LYS A 162 -5.79 26.74 -1.36
N ARG A 163 -5.08 27.66 -2.02
CA ARG A 163 -3.78 28.15 -1.57
C ARG A 163 -3.90 28.80 -0.19
N ASN A 164 -2.93 28.51 0.67
CA ASN A 164 -2.81 29.04 2.03
C ASN A 164 -3.92 28.64 3.01
N CYS A 165 -4.72 27.63 2.68
CA CYS A 165 -5.79 27.15 3.54
C CYS A 165 -5.42 25.84 4.23
N TRP A 166 -6.02 25.59 5.38
CA TRP A 166 -5.89 24.34 6.11
C TRP A 166 -7.23 23.94 6.72
N SER A 167 -7.32 22.68 7.11
CA SER A 167 -8.41 22.16 7.92
C SER A 167 -7.85 21.17 8.95
N GLY A 168 -8.56 20.92 10.03
CA GLY A 168 -8.09 19.99 11.04
C GLY A 168 -9.13 19.68 12.09
N LYS A 169 -8.81 18.66 12.88
CA LYS A 169 -9.62 18.17 13.99
C LYS A 169 -8.73 18.02 15.20
N ASN A 170 -9.09 18.65 16.31
CA ASN A 170 -8.37 18.53 17.59
C ASN A 170 -6.86 18.80 17.45
N CYS A 171 -6.47 19.85 16.72
CA CYS A 171 -5.07 20.10 16.31
C CYS A 171 -4.46 21.40 16.86
N GLY A 172 -5.19 22.12 17.72
CA GLY A 172 -4.64 23.20 18.57
C GLY A 172 -4.33 24.54 17.87
N LEU A 173 -4.57 24.68 16.57
CA LEU A 173 -4.66 25.97 15.88
C LEU A 173 -6.15 26.34 15.87
N ASP A 174 -6.61 27.08 16.88
CA ASP A 174 -8.02 27.52 17.10
C ASP A 174 -9.10 26.50 16.64
N ASP A 175 -9.34 25.47 17.46
CA ASP A 175 -10.49 24.54 17.33
C ASP A 175 -11.82 25.31 17.53
N ALA A 176 -12.33 25.94 16.48
CA ALA A 176 -13.70 26.42 16.41
C ALA A 176 -14.58 25.36 15.73
N SER A 177 -15.01 24.38 16.53
CA SER A 177 -16.29 23.67 16.41
C SER A 177 -16.69 23.17 15.01
N GLY A 178 -16.38 21.91 14.69
CA GLY A 178 -17.30 20.87 14.17
C GLY A 178 -18.30 21.16 13.02
N GLU A 179 -18.30 22.34 12.45
CA GLU A 179 -19.01 22.77 11.26
C GLU A 179 -17.94 23.31 10.33
N GLU A 180 -18.10 23.11 9.02
CA GLU A 180 -17.25 23.66 7.96
C GLU A 180 -17.00 25.17 8.19
N LYS A 181 -16.00 25.52 8.99
CA LYS A 181 -15.44 26.87 8.99
C LYS A 181 -14.37 26.89 7.93
N ASP A 182 -14.80 27.40 6.79
CA ASP A 182 -14.12 28.44 6.03
C ASP A 182 -12.59 28.39 6.17
N GLU A 183 -11.96 27.73 5.20
CA GLU A 183 -10.69 28.14 4.60
C GLU A 183 -10.04 29.35 5.29
N GLY A 184 -9.12 29.13 6.24
CA GLY A 184 -8.27 30.22 6.71
C GLY A 184 -7.52 30.80 5.51
N ASP A 185 -7.63 32.11 5.24
CA ASP A 185 -7.11 32.69 3.99
C ASP A 185 -5.56 32.82 3.96
N GLU A 186 -4.88 32.82 5.12
CA GLU A 186 -3.42 32.84 5.21
C GLU A 186 -2.89 32.00 6.37
N TYR A 187 -1.84 31.19 6.12
CA TYR A 187 -1.10 30.54 7.19
C TYR A 187 -0.43 31.58 8.08
N PRO A 188 -0.42 31.40 9.42
CA PRO A 188 0.25 32.35 10.33
C PRO A 188 1.78 32.37 10.16
N LYS A 189 2.33 31.38 9.45
CA LYS A 189 3.76 31.07 9.28
C LYS A 189 3.97 30.36 7.95
N ALA A 190 5.23 30.17 7.54
CA ALA A 190 5.53 29.33 6.38
C ALA A 190 4.97 27.91 6.59
N PRO A 191 4.30 27.29 5.59
CA PRO A 191 3.71 25.95 5.75
C PRO A 191 4.70 24.87 6.18
N ALA A 192 5.95 24.94 5.71
CA ALA A 192 7.00 24.02 6.13
C ALA A 192 7.38 24.20 7.61
N GLU A 193 7.32 25.42 8.15
CA GLU A 193 7.48 25.68 9.59
C GLU A 193 6.33 25.04 10.39
N ILE A 194 5.09 25.22 9.92
CA ILE A 194 3.90 24.61 10.54
C ILE A 194 4.01 23.08 10.52
N PHE A 195 4.51 22.49 9.44
CA PHE A 195 4.76 21.05 9.38
C PHE A 195 5.75 20.61 10.47
N ALA A 196 6.86 21.34 10.64
CA ALA A 196 7.87 21.02 11.66
C ALA A 196 7.29 21.11 13.08
N GLU A 197 6.45 22.12 13.35
CA GLU A 197 5.73 22.25 14.62
C GLU A 197 4.77 21.06 14.84
N LYS A 198 3.91 20.77 13.85
CA LYS A 198 2.90 19.71 13.97
C LYS A 198 3.50 18.31 14.03
N LEU A 199 4.62 18.06 13.35
CA LEU A 199 5.33 16.79 13.46
C LEU A 199 5.77 16.52 14.91
N ASN A 200 6.21 17.55 15.63
CA ASN A 200 6.67 17.45 17.00
C ASN A 200 5.50 17.46 18.02
N GLU A 201 4.51 18.34 17.83
CA GLU A 201 3.39 18.50 18.75
C GLU A 201 2.42 17.33 18.69
N MET A 202 2.07 16.89 17.48
CA MET A 202 1.05 15.86 17.28
C MET A 202 1.62 14.46 17.36
N GLU A 203 2.92 14.27 17.06
CA GLU A 203 3.54 12.98 16.83
C GLU A 203 2.66 12.09 15.91
N PRO A 204 2.43 12.50 14.65
CA PRO A 204 1.44 11.85 13.79
C PRO A 204 1.79 10.39 13.52
N ASP A 205 0.77 9.53 13.50
CA ASP A 205 0.88 8.11 13.15
C ASP A 205 0.84 7.90 11.63
N LEU A 206 0.33 8.88 10.88
CA LEU A 206 0.21 8.87 9.42
C LEU A 206 0.58 10.22 8.80
N LEU A 207 1.37 10.17 7.75
CA LEU A 207 1.62 11.28 6.84
C LEU A 207 1.04 10.91 5.47
N VAL A 208 0.16 11.74 4.90
CA VAL A 208 -0.37 11.54 3.54
C VAL A 208 0.01 12.74 2.68
N THR A 209 0.71 12.52 1.57
CA THR A 209 1.13 13.60 0.69
C THR A 209 0.75 13.37 -0.77
N SER A 210 0.50 14.47 -1.48
CA SER A 210 0.13 14.53 -2.90
C SER A 210 0.74 15.79 -3.50
N GLY A 211 0.92 15.83 -4.83
CA GLY A 211 1.48 16.98 -5.54
C GLY A 211 2.96 16.82 -5.92
N HIS A 212 3.69 17.92 -6.02
CA HIS A 212 5.07 17.89 -6.50
C HIS A 212 6.04 17.26 -5.49
N GLY A 213 7.01 16.52 -6.02
CA GLY A 213 8.03 15.84 -5.26
C GLY A 213 9.16 15.35 -6.17
N GLY A 214 10.28 15.01 -5.54
CA GLY A 214 11.47 14.43 -6.16
C GLY A 214 12.07 13.36 -5.25
N GLU A 215 13.21 12.78 -5.64
CA GLU A 215 13.91 11.82 -4.78
C GLU A 215 14.31 12.42 -3.42
N GLN A 216 14.51 13.73 -3.34
CA GLN A 216 15.05 14.41 -2.15
C GLN A 216 14.11 15.49 -1.58
N TYR A 217 12.90 15.63 -2.10
CA TYR A 217 11.97 16.63 -1.55
C TYR A 217 10.51 16.27 -1.78
N VAL A 218 9.65 16.85 -0.95
CA VAL A 218 8.22 16.97 -1.21
C VAL A 218 7.82 18.43 -1.04
N GLU A 219 7.06 18.98 -1.97
CA GLU A 219 6.54 20.34 -1.85
C GLU A 219 5.35 20.39 -0.89
N MET A 220 5.24 21.50 -0.18
CA MET A 220 3.99 21.87 0.49
C MET A 220 2.93 22.16 -0.61
N PRO A 221 1.63 21.93 -0.35
CA PRO A 221 0.58 22.23 -1.34
C PRO A 221 0.72 23.65 -1.90
N TRP A 222 0.49 23.84 -3.20
CA TRP A 222 0.68 25.11 -3.92
C TRP A 222 2.13 25.62 -4.01
N SER A 223 3.11 24.74 -3.77
CA SER A 223 4.54 25.05 -3.88
C SER A 223 4.98 26.23 -2.99
N VAL A 224 4.27 26.48 -1.88
CA VAL A 224 4.58 27.54 -0.90
C VAL A 224 5.60 27.09 0.14
N GLY A 225 6.59 26.32 -0.31
CA GLY A 225 7.61 25.71 0.52
C GLY A 225 7.81 24.23 0.20
N LYS A 226 8.82 23.62 0.82
CA LYS A 226 9.13 22.20 0.66
C LYS A 226 9.84 21.63 1.87
N LEU A 227 9.77 20.31 1.98
CA LEU A 227 10.57 19.53 2.91
C LEU A 227 11.72 18.90 2.11
N GLN A 228 12.95 19.34 2.38
CA GLN A 228 14.15 18.94 1.65
C GLN A 228 14.99 17.96 2.47
N VAL A 229 15.35 16.83 1.90
CA VAL A 229 16.30 15.89 2.50
C VAL A 229 17.72 16.41 2.33
N GLU A 230 18.42 16.47 3.45
CA GLU A 230 19.86 16.74 3.56
C GLU A 230 20.53 15.65 4.42
N GLU A 231 21.86 15.59 4.41
CA GLU A 231 22.64 14.59 5.15
C GLU A 231 22.29 14.56 6.66
N SER A 232 22.02 15.74 7.24
CA SER A 232 21.69 15.90 8.65
C SER A 232 20.23 15.61 9.01
N GLY A 233 19.32 15.52 8.03
CA GLY A 233 17.89 15.33 8.28
C GLY A 233 16.99 16.05 7.28
N LEU A 234 15.81 16.46 7.72
CA LEU A 234 14.81 17.12 6.89
C LEU A 234 14.83 18.64 7.15
N VAL A 235 15.08 19.43 6.11
CA VAL A 235 15.10 20.90 6.16
C VAL A 235 13.76 21.45 5.69
N PRO A 236 13.00 22.14 6.56
CA PRO A 236 11.79 22.84 6.17
C PRO A 236 12.16 24.18 5.48
N LEU A 237 11.75 24.34 4.24
CA LEU A 237 12.06 25.50 3.40
C LEU A 237 10.78 26.26 3.03
N ASP A 238 10.85 27.59 2.98
CA ASP A 238 9.77 28.46 2.54
C ASP A 238 9.63 28.51 1.00
N GLU A 239 8.70 29.32 0.49
CA GLU A 239 8.45 29.48 -0.96
C GLU A 239 9.65 30.03 -1.75
N ASN A 240 10.61 30.68 -1.07
CA ASN A 240 11.85 31.18 -1.65
C ASN A 240 13.01 30.19 -1.51
N SER A 241 12.76 28.99 -0.99
CA SER A 241 13.77 27.98 -0.64
C SER A 241 14.75 28.41 0.46
N GLU A 242 14.34 29.34 1.33
CA GLU A 242 15.10 29.72 2.53
C GLU A 242 14.65 28.87 3.73
N PRO A 243 15.53 28.58 4.71
CA PRO A 243 15.15 27.84 5.91
C PRO A 243 14.01 28.51 6.69
N ALA A 244 12.87 27.83 6.74
CA ALA A 244 11.67 28.29 7.46
C ALA A 244 11.68 27.86 8.95
N ALA A 245 12.39 26.77 9.26
CA ALA A 245 12.51 26.24 10.62
C ALA A 245 13.86 25.51 10.78
N PRO A 246 14.28 25.19 12.02
CA PRO A 246 15.43 24.33 12.25
C PRO A 246 15.32 22.97 11.55
N ILE A 247 16.47 22.37 11.23
CA ILE A 247 16.54 21.04 10.64
C ILE A 247 15.92 20.02 11.60
N ILE A 248 15.06 19.17 11.07
CA ILE A 248 14.50 18.03 11.79
C ILE A 248 15.47 16.86 11.62
N GLU A 249 16.36 16.68 12.60
CA GLU A 249 17.38 15.62 12.56
C GLU A 249 16.77 14.21 12.67
N SER A 250 15.71 14.08 13.48
CA SER A 250 14.97 12.83 13.65
C SER A 250 13.56 13.07 14.21
N SER A 251 12.68 12.11 13.98
CA SER A 251 11.37 11.98 14.61
C SER A 251 11.20 10.53 15.04
N ASN A 252 10.99 10.29 16.33
CA ASN A 252 11.08 8.93 16.91
C ASN A 252 9.72 8.23 17.03
N ASN A 253 8.61 8.96 16.97
CA ASN A 253 7.29 8.32 17.05
C ASN A 253 7.07 7.45 15.80
N PRO A 254 6.59 6.21 15.97
CA PRO A 254 6.32 5.33 14.84
C PRO A 254 5.20 5.93 13.97
N LYS A 255 5.38 5.85 12.66
CA LYS A 255 4.39 6.37 11.70
C LYS A 255 4.42 5.67 10.36
N ILE A 256 3.41 5.95 9.56
CA ILE A 256 3.27 5.51 8.17
C ILE A 256 3.42 6.73 7.26
N PHE A 257 4.08 6.58 6.12
CA PHE A 257 4.20 7.65 5.13
C PHE A 257 3.62 7.22 3.78
N LEU A 258 2.56 7.90 3.34
CA LEU A 258 1.88 7.65 2.09
C LEU A 258 1.98 8.84 1.14
N PRO A 259 3.09 8.99 0.39
CA PRO A 259 3.18 9.88 -0.76
C PRO A 259 2.37 9.33 -1.95
N ILE A 260 1.04 9.27 -1.77
CA ILE A 260 0.09 8.56 -2.64
C ILE A 260 0.00 9.10 -4.07
N ALA A 261 0.47 10.33 -4.32
CA ALA A 261 0.45 10.94 -5.65
C ALA A 261 1.63 11.91 -5.86
N ASN A 262 2.74 11.72 -5.13
CA ASN A 262 3.95 12.49 -5.39
C ASN A 262 4.85 11.79 -6.42
N CYS A 263 5.46 12.60 -7.29
CA CYS A 263 6.50 12.14 -8.20
C CYS A 263 7.75 11.71 -7.42
N LEU A 264 8.35 10.59 -7.79
CA LEU A 264 9.70 10.15 -7.37
C LEU A 264 9.97 9.99 -5.85
N VAL A 265 9.06 10.35 -4.96
CA VAL A 265 9.26 10.22 -3.50
C VAL A 265 9.46 8.76 -3.09
N GLY A 266 8.88 7.81 -3.83
CA GLY A 266 9.11 6.37 -3.65
C GLY A 266 10.33 5.83 -4.40
N HIS A 267 11.07 6.66 -5.15
CA HIS A 267 12.27 6.25 -5.85
C HIS A 267 13.47 6.25 -4.89
N CYS A 268 13.86 5.08 -4.41
CA CYS A 268 15.08 4.91 -3.62
C CYS A 268 16.29 4.96 -4.56
N ASN A 269 16.97 6.10 -4.59
CA ASN A 269 18.14 6.36 -5.44
C ASN A 269 19.35 6.69 -4.55
N GLY A 270 19.86 5.66 -3.87
CA GLY A 270 20.97 5.79 -2.94
C GLY A 270 20.58 6.26 -1.55
N SER A 271 21.59 6.50 -0.72
CA SER A 271 21.44 6.66 0.73
C SER A 271 20.81 7.98 1.16
N GLN A 272 20.78 8.99 0.30
CA GLN A 272 20.22 10.32 0.58
C GLN A 272 18.99 10.58 -0.31
N CYS A 273 17.86 9.99 0.07
CA CYS A 273 16.57 10.24 -0.57
C CYS A 273 15.44 10.25 0.48
N MET A 274 14.23 10.57 0.05
CA MET A 274 13.02 10.57 0.87
C MET A 274 12.80 9.20 1.52
N VAL A 275 12.96 8.10 0.75
CA VAL A 275 12.77 6.73 1.25
C VAL A 275 13.69 6.43 2.44
N THR A 276 15.00 6.59 2.27
CA THR A 276 15.99 6.24 3.30
C THR A 276 15.91 7.16 4.51
N THR A 277 15.68 8.45 4.29
CA THR A 277 15.55 9.44 5.37
C THR A 277 14.31 9.18 6.22
N PHE A 278 13.18 8.88 5.59
CA PHE A 278 11.93 8.68 6.32
C PHE A 278 11.93 7.36 7.11
N LEU A 279 12.42 6.27 6.52
CA LEU A 279 12.55 4.97 7.19
C LEU A 279 13.57 5.00 8.34
N GLY A 280 14.73 5.65 8.15
CA GLY A 280 15.81 5.66 9.15
C GLY A 280 15.69 6.74 10.23
N ARG A 281 15.29 7.95 9.85
CA ARG A 281 15.35 9.14 10.72
C ARG A 281 13.98 9.65 11.16
N MET A 282 12.94 9.50 10.32
CA MET A 282 11.63 10.10 10.60
C MET A 282 10.61 9.12 11.20
N GLY A 283 11.06 7.96 11.70
CA GLY A 283 10.20 7.03 12.44
C GLY A 283 9.20 6.28 11.57
N VAL A 284 9.37 6.30 10.23
CA VAL A 284 8.47 5.58 9.33
C VAL A 284 8.71 4.07 9.45
N ARG A 285 7.61 3.30 9.50
CA ARG A 285 7.61 1.83 9.55
C ARG A 285 7.17 1.19 8.25
N GLN A 286 6.27 1.85 7.52
CA GLN A 286 5.88 1.46 6.17
C GLN A 286 5.66 2.71 5.30
N MET A 287 6.00 2.59 4.02
CA MET A 287 5.87 3.67 3.05
C MET A 287 5.42 3.15 1.70
N CYS A 288 4.52 3.86 1.02
CA CYS A 288 4.10 3.53 -0.36
C CYS A 288 4.23 4.74 -1.28
N GLY A 289 4.97 4.62 -2.38
CA GLY A 289 5.24 5.77 -3.26
C GLY A 289 5.58 5.41 -4.70
N TYR A 290 5.54 6.40 -5.60
CA TYR A 290 5.93 6.21 -6.99
C TYR A 290 7.45 6.32 -7.17
N THR A 291 7.99 5.42 -7.98
CA THR A 291 9.41 5.40 -8.39
C THR A 291 9.70 6.30 -9.60
N VAL A 292 8.68 7.03 -10.08
CA VAL A 292 8.67 7.75 -11.36
C VAL A 292 7.88 9.06 -11.22
N ARG A 293 7.92 9.91 -12.25
CA ARG A 293 6.98 11.05 -12.39
C ARG A 293 5.58 10.50 -12.66
N THR A 294 4.63 10.80 -11.78
CA THR A 294 3.26 10.28 -11.83
C THR A 294 2.27 11.38 -12.21
N TRP A 295 1.23 11.01 -12.96
CA TRP A 295 0.10 11.89 -13.31
C TRP A 295 -1.25 11.21 -13.08
N PHE A 296 -1.30 9.87 -13.09
CA PHE A 296 -2.56 9.11 -13.00
C PHE A 296 -2.94 8.80 -11.55
N GLY A 297 -1.97 8.36 -10.74
CA GLY A 297 -2.14 8.22 -9.29
C GLY A 297 -3.01 7.03 -8.84
N ARG A 298 -3.44 6.15 -9.74
CA ARG A 298 -4.39 5.08 -9.47
C ARG A 298 -3.89 4.11 -8.42
N ALA A 299 -2.61 3.71 -8.45
CA ALA A 299 -2.06 2.77 -7.47
C ALA A 299 -2.12 3.32 -6.03
N GLY A 300 -1.69 4.57 -5.85
CA GLY A 300 -1.67 5.23 -4.54
C GLY A 300 -3.07 5.56 -4.01
N TRP A 301 -3.89 6.27 -4.80
CA TRP A 301 -5.26 6.61 -4.38
C TRP A 301 -6.12 5.38 -4.12
N GLY A 302 -6.02 4.36 -4.99
CA GLY A 302 -6.78 3.14 -4.83
C GLY A 302 -6.33 2.27 -3.65
N THR A 303 -5.05 2.33 -3.26
CA THR A 303 -4.56 1.73 -2.02
C THR A 303 -5.19 2.42 -0.81
N LEU A 304 -5.20 3.75 -0.77
CA LEU A 304 -5.83 4.52 0.31
C LEU A 304 -7.35 4.27 0.37
N ASP A 305 -8.02 4.21 -0.78
CA ASP A 305 -9.45 3.92 -0.89
C ASP A 305 -9.81 2.53 -0.34
N LEU A 306 -9.00 1.52 -0.63
CA LEU A 306 -9.20 0.18 -0.04
C LEU A 306 -8.90 0.18 1.46
N TRP A 307 -7.85 0.87 1.91
CA TRP A 307 -7.49 0.90 3.32
C TRP A 307 -8.59 1.53 4.19
N LYS A 308 -9.21 2.62 3.68
CA LYS A 308 -10.33 3.31 4.34
C LYS A 308 -11.70 2.72 4.02
N SER A 309 -11.81 1.70 3.17
CA SER A 309 -13.12 1.15 2.78
C SER A 309 -13.85 0.61 4.01
N VAL A 310 -13.16 -0.17 4.82
CA VAL A 310 -13.66 -0.69 6.10
C VAL A 310 -12.56 -0.45 7.13
N PRO A 311 -12.53 0.72 7.78
CA PRO A 311 -11.50 1.05 8.78
C PRO A 311 -11.40 -0.02 9.86
N GLY A 312 -10.19 -0.35 10.32
CA GLY A 312 -9.92 -1.45 11.26
C GLY A 312 -9.73 -2.82 10.62
N ARG A 313 -10.27 -3.06 9.41
CA ARG A 313 -10.27 -4.40 8.80
C ARG A 313 -8.96 -4.77 8.12
N LEU A 314 -8.49 -3.91 7.21
CA LEU A 314 -7.31 -4.16 6.39
C LEU A 314 -6.10 -3.51 7.01
N THR A 315 -4.97 -4.21 7.00
CA THR A 315 -3.67 -3.55 7.14
C THR A 315 -3.37 -2.74 5.87
N LEU A 316 -2.43 -1.79 5.94
CA LEU A 316 -1.90 -1.13 4.74
C LEU A 316 -1.32 -2.16 3.76
N SER A 317 -0.62 -3.16 4.30
CA SER A 317 -0.30 -4.47 3.72
C SER A 317 -1.37 -5.00 2.76
N ASP A 318 -2.54 -5.27 3.33
CA ASP A 318 -3.66 -5.90 2.62
C ASP A 318 -4.24 -4.97 1.56
N ALA A 319 -4.37 -3.67 1.87
CA ALA A 319 -4.93 -2.69 0.96
C ALA A 319 -4.05 -2.54 -0.30
N TYR A 320 -2.73 -2.45 -0.14
CA TYR A 320 -1.79 -2.40 -1.27
C TYR A 320 -1.91 -3.65 -2.15
N PHE A 321 -1.85 -4.84 -1.53
CA PHE A 321 -1.97 -6.12 -2.23
C PHE A 321 -3.28 -6.23 -3.02
N LEU A 322 -4.41 -5.95 -2.37
CA LEU A 322 -5.74 -6.01 -3.00
C LEU A 322 -5.86 -4.96 -4.12
N HIS A 323 -5.24 -3.79 -3.97
CA HIS A 323 -5.29 -2.78 -5.01
C HIS A 323 -4.45 -3.17 -6.24
N GLN A 324 -3.29 -3.81 -6.07
CA GLN A 324 -2.53 -4.36 -7.19
C GLN A 324 -3.35 -5.42 -7.95
N ALA A 325 -4.09 -6.28 -7.25
CA ALA A 325 -5.02 -7.22 -7.87
C ALA A 325 -6.16 -6.50 -8.61
N ARG A 326 -6.69 -5.40 -8.03
CA ARG A 326 -7.72 -4.56 -8.68
C ARG A 326 -7.22 -3.98 -10.00
N MET A 327 -6.04 -3.39 -10.03
CA MET A 327 -5.49 -2.79 -11.26
C MET A 327 -5.28 -3.85 -12.34
N THR A 328 -4.79 -5.03 -11.96
CA THR A 328 -4.68 -6.18 -12.87
C THR A 328 -6.04 -6.56 -13.47
N TYR A 329 -7.09 -6.59 -12.65
CA TYR A 329 -8.46 -6.83 -13.14
C TYR A 329 -8.94 -5.71 -14.09
N ASP A 330 -8.70 -4.44 -13.75
CA ASP A 330 -9.09 -3.29 -14.57
C ASP A 330 -8.41 -3.36 -15.95
N ILE A 331 -7.08 -3.60 -16.00
CA ILE A 331 -6.31 -3.80 -17.24
C ILE A 331 -6.88 -4.95 -18.07
N LYS A 332 -7.08 -6.11 -17.43
CA LYS A 332 -7.61 -7.32 -18.09
C LYS A 332 -9.01 -7.09 -18.67
N SER A 333 -9.85 -6.33 -17.97
CA SER A 333 -11.22 -6.03 -18.37
C SER A 333 -11.29 -5.11 -19.58
N ILE A 334 -10.31 -4.22 -19.75
CA ILE A 334 -10.17 -3.38 -20.94
C ILE A 334 -9.67 -4.24 -22.11
N ASN A 335 -8.51 -4.88 -21.95
CA ASN A 335 -7.95 -5.79 -22.96
C ASN A 335 -6.91 -6.72 -22.30
N PRO A 336 -7.14 -8.05 -22.27
CA PRO A 336 -6.21 -8.99 -21.64
C PRO A 336 -4.77 -8.94 -22.18
N ARG A 337 -4.55 -8.54 -23.43
CA ARG A 337 -3.20 -8.43 -24.02
C ARG A 337 -2.35 -7.34 -23.37
N LEU A 338 -2.96 -6.38 -22.69
CA LEU A 338 -2.25 -5.31 -21.98
C LEU A 338 -1.50 -5.85 -20.76
N LEU A 339 -1.89 -7.01 -20.22
CA LEU A 339 -1.15 -7.65 -19.12
C LEU A 339 0.27 -8.09 -19.53
N ASP A 340 0.51 -8.25 -20.84
CA ASP A 340 1.84 -8.58 -21.37
C ASP A 340 2.75 -7.35 -21.53
N PHE A 341 2.21 -6.15 -21.31
CA PHE A 341 2.99 -4.91 -21.41
C PHE A 341 4.01 -4.85 -20.28
N LYS A 342 5.23 -4.49 -20.64
CA LYS A 342 6.35 -4.35 -19.70
C LYS A 342 6.98 -3.01 -19.97
N PHE A 343 6.65 -2.04 -19.12
CA PHE A 343 7.25 -0.71 -19.22
C PHE A 343 8.78 -0.79 -19.11
N GLU A 344 9.47 -0.23 -20.08
CA GLU A 344 10.92 -0.10 -20.09
C GLU A 344 11.30 1.32 -19.65
N PHE A 345 12.09 1.43 -18.58
CA PHE A 345 12.45 2.74 -18.04
C PHE A 345 13.55 3.39 -18.88
N SER A 346 13.35 4.67 -19.22
CA SER A 346 14.43 5.60 -19.54
C SER A 346 15.04 6.16 -18.25
N ASP A 347 16.07 7.01 -18.39
CA ASP A 347 16.71 7.67 -17.25
C ASP A 347 15.70 8.54 -16.45
N ASP A 348 14.81 9.25 -17.15
CA ASP A 348 13.73 10.05 -16.56
C ASP A 348 12.38 9.81 -17.28
N PRO A 349 11.70 8.69 -16.99
CA PRO A 349 10.47 8.29 -17.62
C PRO A 349 9.30 9.15 -17.15
N ASP A 350 8.43 9.44 -18.10
CA ASP A 350 7.20 10.20 -17.93
C ASP A 350 6.05 9.61 -18.74
N TYR A 351 4.94 10.35 -18.75
CA TYR A 351 3.78 10.07 -19.55
C TYR A 351 4.10 9.78 -21.03
N GLU A 352 4.91 10.61 -21.67
CA GLU A 352 5.23 10.43 -23.10
C GLU A 352 5.98 9.11 -23.33
N THR A 353 6.86 8.74 -22.39
CA THR A 353 7.61 7.49 -22.46
C THR A 353 6.68 6.26 -22.49
N VAL A 354 5.67 6.20 -21.61
CA VAL A 354 4.73 5.05 -21.58
C VAL A 354 3.79 5.06 -22.78
N VAL A 355 3.31 6.24 -23.20
CA VAL A 355 2.42 6.38 -24.37
C VAL A 355 3.13 5.88 -25.62
N ASN A 356 4.35 6.34 -25.86
CA ASN A 356 5.12 5.94 -27.04
C ASN A 356 5.38 4.41 -27.07
N GLN A 357 5.66 3.79 -25.92
CA GLN A 357 5.86 2.34 -25.85
C GLN A 357 4.57 1.55 -26.10
N LEU A 358 3.46 1.97 -25.49
CA LEU A 358 2.16 1.32 -25.66
C LEU A 358 1.66 1.45 -27.10
N GLU A 359 1.75 2.63 -27.70
CA GLU A 359 1.35 2.85 -29.09
C GLU A 359 2.18 2.05 -30.08
N LYS A 360 3.50 1.98 -29.83
CA LYS A 360 4.40 1.16 -30.64
C LYS A 360 4.09 -0.33 -30.54
N GLN A 361 3.71 -0.83 -29.37
CA GLN A 361 3.49 -2.25 -29.14
C GLN A 361 2.08 -2.71 -29.55
N TYR A 362 1.06 -1.90 -29.30
CA TYR A 362 -0.35 -2.31 -29.44
C TYR A 362 -1.11 -1.59 -30.56
N HIS A 363 -0.55 -0.53 -31.14
CA HIS A 363 -1.16 0.26 -32.21
C HIS A 363 -2.61 0.65 -31.87
N LEU A 364 -2.80 1.42 -30.78
CA LEU A 364 -4.13 1.71 -30.27
C LEU A 364 -4.91 2.50 -31.32
N ASN A 365 -6.12 2.04 -31.65
CA ASN A 365 -6.93 2.69 -32.67
C ASN A 365 -7.68 3.88 -32.07
N HIS A 366 -7.13 5.09 -32.25
CA HIS A 366 -7.70 6.34 -31.76
C HIS A 366 -9.11 6.65 -32.27
N GLU A 367 -9.53 6.10 -33.43
CA GLU A 367 -10.90 6.30 -33.93
C GLU A 367 -11.94 5.40 -33.23
N LYS A 368 -11.48 4.32 -32.57
CA LYS A 368 -12.33 3.31 -31.94
C LYS A 368 -12.28 3.32 -30.42
N ILE A 369 -11.23 3.90 -29.85
CA ILE A 369 -11.03 3.98 -28.40
C ILE A 369 -11.17 5.44 -27.99
N ASP A 370 -12.19 5.69 -27.18
CA ASP A 370 -12.43 6.98 -26.55
C ASP A 370 -11.21 7.47 -25.75
N ASP A 371 -11.04 8.79 -25.70
CA ASP A 371 -9.88 9.43 -25.10
C ASP A 371 -9.69 9.04 -23.62
N LYS A 372 -10.78 8.94 -22.86
CA LYS A 372 -10.73 8.55 -21.44
C LYS A 372 -10.26 7.11 -21.27
N VAL A 373 -10.75 6.20 -22.11
CA VAL A 373 -10.30 4.79 -22.08
C VAL A 373 -8.82 4.68 -22.42
N ARG A 374 -8.29 5.51 -23.33
CA ARG A 374 -6.85 5.55 -23.61
C ARG A 374 -6.05 6.07 -22.42
N GLU A 375 -6.48 7.15 -21.78
CA GLU A 375 -5.84 7.66 -20.56
C GLU A 375 -5.83 6.62 -19.44
N GLU A 376 -6.93 5.88 -19.26
CA GLU A 376 -7.00 4.74 -18.33
C GLU A 376 -6.01 3.64 -18.69
N ILE A 377 -5.87 3.27 -19.98
CA ILE A 377 -4.88 2.28 -20.43
C ILE A 377 -3.47 2.73 -20.06
N TYR A 378 -3.09 3.97 -20.41
CA TYR A 378 -1.75 4.50 -20.15
C TYR A 378 -1.45 4.54 -18.66
N GLY A 379 -2.37 5.12 -17.89
CA GLY A 379 -2.22 5.26 -16.45
C GLY A 379 -2.15 3.91 -15.73
N LEU A 380 -3.06 2.97 -16.04
CA LEU A 380 -3.07 1.66 -15.41
C LEU A 380 -1.80 0.86 -15.73
N CYS A 381 -1.38 0.84 -17.00
CA CYS A 381 -0.18 0.12 -17.41
C CYS A 381 1.11 0.72 -16.81
N TYR A 382 1.12 2.04 -16.58
CA TYR A 382 2.23 2.72 -15.94
C TYR A 382 2.29 2.44 -14.43
N ASP A 383 1.16 2.60 -13.72
CA ASP A 383 1.07 2.43 -12.28
C ASP A 383 1.30 0.96 -11.84
N HIS A 384 1.00 -0.01 -12.70
CA HIS A 384 1.09 -1.45 -12.41
C HIS A 384 2.47 -1.93 -11.94
N ASP A 385 3.53 -1.22 -12.35
CA ASP A 385 4.93 -1.58 -12.11
C ASP A 385 5.74 -0.50 -11.38
N THR A 386 5.16 0.66 -11.05
CA THR A 386 5.93 1.83 -10.60
C THR A 386 5.64 2.29 -9.17
N PHE A 387 4.56 1.81 -8.53
CA PHE A 387 4.21 2.11 -7.15
C PHE A 387 4.73 1.03 -6.19
N VAL A 388 5.64 1.40 -5.29
CA VAL A 388 6.40 0.47 -4.42
C VAL A 388 5.96 0.56 -2.97
N PHE A 389 6.06 -0.56 -2.25
CA PHE A 389 5.89 -0.65 -0.80
C PHE A 389 7.25 -0.85 -0.12
N TYR A 390 7.54 -0.09 0.92
CA TYR A 390 8.71 -0.23 1.80
C TYR A 390 8.32 -0.55 3.24
N GLY A 391 9.19 -1.27 3.96
CA GLY A 391 9.00 -1.68 5.35
C GLY A 391 8.70 -3.19 5.49
N ASP A 392 8.49 -3.66 6.72
CA ASP A 392 8.09 -5.06 6.96
C ASP A 392 6.63 -5.25 6.49
N PRO A 393 6.35 -6.09 5.47
CA PRO A 393 4.99 -6.28 4.98
C PRO A 393 4.09 -6.99 6.02
N ALA A 394 4.66 -7.64 7.04
CA ALA A 394 3.92 -8.24 8.14
C ALA A 394 3.60 -7.26 9.28
N PHE A 395 4.06 -6.01 9.23
CA PHE A 395 3.71 -4.98 10.22
C PHE A 395 2.22 -4.59 10.10
N LEU A 396 1.47 -4.70 11.20
CA LEU A 396 0.02 -4.56 11.22
C LEU A 396 -0.38 -3.10 11.41
N ALA A 397 -0.24 -2.28 10.36
CA ALA A 397 -0.72 -0.90 10.34
C ALA A 397 -2.20 -0.84 9.94
N ASN A 398 -3.08 -0.53 10.89
CA ASN A 398 -4.53 -0.48 10.69
C ASN A 398 -5.08 0.92 10.97
N LEU A 399 -6.04 1.38 10.17
CA LEU A 399 -6.89 2.49 10.58
C LEU A 399 -7.71 2.10 11.81
N GLN A 400 -8.05 3.07 12.66
CA GLN A 400 -8.95 2.83 13.78
C GLN A 400 -10.30 2.30 13.27
N GLU A 401 -10.80 1.22 13.88
CA GLU A 401 -12.17 0.77 13.65
C GLU A 401 -13.10 1.93 14.03
N ASN A 402 -13.99 2.31 13.13
CA ASN A 402 -14.83 3.49 13.33
C ASN A 402 -15.88 3.18 14.40
N SER A 403 -15.55 3.45 15.66
CA SER A 403 -16.31 3.07 16.86
C SER A 403 -17.72 3.66 16.91
N ILE A 404 -18.02 4.64 16.07
CA ILE A 404 -19.33 5.30 16.02
C ILE A 404 -20.29 4.57 15.07
N GLU A 405 -19.82 3.79 14.08
CA GLU A 405 -20.74 3.27 13.05
C GLU A 405 -20.55 1.86 12.48
N ASN A 406 -19.47 1.11 12.72
CA ASN A 406 -19.27 -0.27 12.19
C ASN A 406 -20.12 -0.59 10.94
N LEU A 407 -19.85 0.15 9.85
CA LEU A 407 -20.76 0.29 8.71
C LEU A 407 -21.16 -1.06 8.08
N LEU A 408 -20.28 -2.03 8.18
CA LEU A 408 -20.53 -3.40 7.76
C LEU A 408 -19.62 -4.39 8.49
N THR A 409 -20.00 -5.65 8.46
CA THR A 409 -19.17 -6.79 8.81
C THR A 409 -19.08 -7.78 7.65
N THR A 410 -18.11 -8.68 7.69
CA THR A 410 -18.05 -9.79 6.74
C THR A 410 -17.63 -11.08 7.38
N LYS A 411 -18.01 -12.22 6.81
CA LYS A 411 -17.64 -13.54 7.32
C LYS A 411 -17.45 -14.53 6.18
N PHE A 412 -16.54 -15.48 6.35
CA PHE A 412 -16.51 -16.69 5.53
C PHE A 412 -17.21 -17.84 6.24
N HIS A 413 -18.06 -18.55 5.49
CA HIS A 413 -18.68 -19.78 5.92
C HIS A 413 -18.31 -20.91 4.98
N ARG A 414 -17.85 -22.02 5.54
CA ARG A 414 -17.70 -23.26 4.79
C ARG A 414 -19.05 -23.97 4.72
N THR A 415 -19.66 -24.01 3.53
CA THR A 415 -20.99 -24.60 3.31
C THR A 415 -20.92 -26.07 2.91
N GLY A 416 -19.74 -26.57 2.56
CA GLY A 416 -19.51 -27.95 2.17
C GLY A 416 -18.02 -28.32 2.13
N LYS A 417 -17.69 -29.47 1.54
CA LYS A 417 -16.28 -29.94 1.49
C LYS A 417 -15.37 -28.96 0.74
N THR A 418 -15.86 -28.39 -0.36
CA THR A 418 -15.12 -27.48 -1.24
C THR A 418 -15.92 -26.22 -1.55
N THR A 419 -17.02 -25.96 -0.84
CA THR A 419 -17.89 -24.81 -1.10
C THR A 419 -17.86 -23.86 0.09
N HIS A 420 -17.81 -22.58 -0.22
CA HIS A 420 -17.67 -21.48 0.71
C HIS A 420 -18.68 -20.39 0.35
N GLN A 421 -19.02 -19.57 1.34
CA GLN A 421 -19.85 -18.40 1.19
C GLN A 421 -19.15 -17.23 1.86
N PHE A 422 -18.99 -16.13 1.14
CA PHE A 422 -18.57 -14.85 1.69
C PHE A 422 -19.81 -13.98 1.89
N ILE A 423 -20.01 -13.50 3.11
CA ILE A 423 -21.15 -12.68 3.48
C ILE A 423 -20.65 -11.29 3.81
N ILE A 424 -21.29 -10.26 3.27
CA ILE A 424 -21.22 -8.89 3.77
C ILE A 424 -22.56 -8.55 4.40
N GLU A 425 -22.54 -8.00 5.61
CA GLU A 425 -23.72 -7.53 6.34
C GLU A 425 -23.51 -6.06 6.70
N TYR A 426 -24.31 -5.18 6.09
CA TYR A 426 -24.29 -3.74 6.36
C TYR A 426 -25.11 -3.43 7.63
N LYS A 427 -24.73 -2.36 8.33
CA LYS A 427 -25.44 -1.83 9.50
C LYS A 427 -26.92 -1.60 9.22
N ASP A 428 -27.23 -0.98 8.08
CA ASP A 428 -28.57 -0.62 7.65
C ASP A 428 -28.65 -0.50 6.12
N VAL A 429 -29.89 -0.29 5.63
CA VAL A 429 -30.20 -0.17 4.19
C VAL A 429 -29.53 1.06 3.59
N GLU A 430 -29.51 2.18 4.32
CA GLU A 430 -28.90 3.42 3.85
C GLU A 430 -27.41 3.22 3.56
N THR A 431 -26.69 2.63 4.52
CA THR A 431 -25.29 2.25 4.35
C THR A 431 -25.13 1.31 3.15
N ALA A 432 -25.95 0.26 3.06
CA ALA A 432 -25.87 -0.71 1.96
C ALA A 432 -26.03 -0.09 0.56
N GLN A 433 -26.89 0.92 0.41
CA GLN A 433 -27.16 1.58 -0.88
C GLN A 433 -26.17 2.73 -1.18
N ASN A 434 -25.62 3.35 -0.15
CA ASN A 434 -24.70 4.48 -0.28
C ASN A 434 -23.23 4.08 -0.33
N TYR A 435 -22.86 2.88 0.14
CA TYR A 435 -21.48 2.41 0.16
C TYR A 435 -20.87 2.32 -1.25
N LYS A 436 -19.68 2.90 -1.48
CA LYS A 436 -19.08 3.01 -2.83
C LYS A 436 -17.75 2.28 -3.01
N LEU A 437 -17.03 1.99 -1.92
CA LEU A 437 -15.67 1.51 -1.99
C LEU A 437 -15.63 -0.03 -2.18
N PRO A 438 -14.65 -0.61 -2.89
CA PRO A 438 -14.57 -2.05 -3.01
C PRO A 438 -14.34 -2.73 -1.64
N ILE A 439 -14.87 -3.94 -1.48
CA ILE A 439 -14.71 -4.73 -0.25
C ILE A 439 -13.83 -5.93 -0.55
N GLY A 440 -12.65 -5.96 0.05
CA GLY A 440 -11.69 -7.04 -0.09
C GLY A 440 -11.50 -7.84 1.19
N SER A 441 -11.13 -9.11 1.03
CA SER A 441 -10.74 -9.98 2.13
C SER A 441 -9.64 -10.92 1.69
N ILE A 442 -8.61 -11.04 2.53
CA ILE A 442 -7.57 -12.04 2.34
C ILE A 442 -7.97 -13.31 3.06
N PHE A 443 -7.67 -14.45 2.44
CA PHE A 443 -7.74 -15.74 3.07
C PHE A 443 -6.52 -16.01 3.95
N THR A 444 -6.78 -16.68 5.08
CA THR A 444 -5.74 -17.24 5.95
C THR A 444 -5.35 -18.65 5.52
N ASN A 445 -6.01 -19.24 4.54
CA ASN A 445 -5.59 -20.49 3.91
C ASN A 445 -5.74 -20.35 2.40
N ARG A 446 -4.82 -20.93 1.62
CA ARG A 446 -4.93 -20.93 0.16
C ARG A 446 -5.98 -21.93 -0.30
N ILE A 447 -6.56 -21.69 -1.47
CA ILE A 447 -7.49 -22.60 -2.14
C ILE A 447 -7.03 -22.90 -3.56
N GLU A 448 -7.23 -24.12 -4.02
CA GLU A 448 -7.07 -24.47 -5.43
C GLU A 448 -8.43 -24.82 -6.06
N HIS A 449 -8.45 -24.96 -7.40
CA HIS A 449 -9.63 -25.37 -8.16
C HIS A 449 -10.87 -24.49 -7.84
N PHE A 450 -10.67 -23.18 -7.82
CA PHE A 450 -11.67 -22.23 -7.37
C PHE A 450 -12.50 -21.63 -8.52
N ASN A 451 -13.77 -21.34 -8.23
CA ASN A 451 -14.65 -20.63 -9.15
C ASN A 451 -15.81 -19.98 -8.38
N ILE A 452 -16.30 -18.85 -8.85
CA ILE A 452 -17.55 -18.26 -8.37
C ILE A 452 -18.72 -19.15 -8.81
N ILE A 453 -19.68 -19.37 -7.91
CA ILE A 453 -20.92 -20.11 -8.14
C ILE A 453 -22.09 -19.13 -8.27
N ASN A 454 -22.14 -18.12 -7.39
CA ASN A 454 -23.22 -17.13 -7.33
C ASN A 454 -22.69 -15.76 -6.87
N GLY A 455 -23.37 -14.67 -7.26
CA GLY A 455 -22.99 -13.30 -6.90
C GLY A 455 -22.16 -12.56 -7.97
N PHE A 456 -22.16 -13.02 -9.21
CA PHE A 456 -21.43 -12.41 -10.33
C PHE A 456 -21.79 -10.93 -10.58
N GLU A 457 -23.01 -10.53 -10.23
CA GLU A 457 -23.48 -9.15 -10.37
C GLU A 457 -22.71 -8.13 -9.53
N TYR A 458 -22.10 -8.59 -8.44
CA TYR A 458 -21.30 -7.77 -7.55
C TYR A 458 -19.86 -7.63 -8.05
N VAL A 459 -19.56 -8.23 -9.21
CA VAL A 459 -18.24 -8.23 -9.86
C VAL A 459 -17.16 -8.75 -8.90
N PRO A 460 -17.26 -10.03 -8.49
CA PRO A 460 -16.26 -10.64 -7.61
C PRO A 460 -14.96 -10.94 -8.37
N ILE A 461 -13.84 -10.65 -7.72
CA ILE A 461 -12.50 -11.08 -8.11
C ILE A 461 -12.09 -12.14 -7.09
N LEU A 462 -11.93 -13.37 -7.55
CA LEU A 462 -11.51 -14.51 -6.74
C LEU A 462 -10.16 -15.00 -7.25
N SER A 463 -9.24 -15.15 -6.32
CA SER A 463 -7.95 -15.82 -6.50
C SER A 463 -7.82 -16.90 -5.43
N ASP A 464 -6.65 -17.51 -5.36
CA ASP A 464 -6.33 -18.62 -4.50
C ASP A 464 -6.13 -18.16 -3.03
N ASN A 465 -5.87 -16.88 -2.78
CA ASN A 465 -5.57 -16.31 -1.48
C ASN A 465 -6.42 -15.07 -1.12
N PHE A 466 -7.33 -14.60 -1.97
CA PHE A 466 -8.22 -13.48 -1.66
C PHE A 466 -9.56 -13.54 -2.41
N LEU A 467 -10.53 -12.78 -1.90
CA LEU A 467 -11.76 -12.40 -2.60
C LEU A 467 -11.99 -10.89 -2.46
N MET A 468 -12.34 -10.23 -3.56
CA MET A 468 -12.71 -8.82 -3.58
C MET A 468 -13.99 -8.59 -4.39
N ILE A 469 -14.79 -7.60 -4.01
CA ILE A 469 -16.06 -7.27 -4.63
C ILE A 469 -16.03 -5.81 -5.08
N LEU A 470 -16.30 -5.55 -6.35
CA LEU A 470 -16.21 -4.18 -6.91
C LEU A 470 -17.52 -3.41 -6.92
N LYS A 471 -18.66 -4.11 -6.84
CA LYS A 471 -20.00 -3.50 -6.73
C LYS A 471 -20.64 -3.89 -5.39
N PRO A 472 -20.33 -3.15 -4.31
CA PRO A 472 -20.70 -3.49 -2.94
C PRO A 472 -22.10 -2.96 -2.59
N ASN A 473 -23.09 -3.07 -3.48
CA ASN A 473 -24.46 -2.62 -3.21
C ASN A 473 -25.42 -3.77 -3.51
N PRO A 474 -26.26 -4.20 -2.55
CA PRO A 474 -27.29 -5.21 -2.79
C PRO A 474 -28.22 -4.80 -3.92
N ARG A 475 -28.60 -5.75 -4.78
CA ARG A 475 -29.58 -5.51 -5.87
C ARG A 475 -30.97 -5.17 -5.35
N ASP A 476 -31.37 -5.84 -4.28
CA ASP A 476 -32.59 -5.52 -3.56
C ASP A 476 -32.33 -4.30 -2.67
N LYS A 477 -33.11 -3.25 -2.91
CA LYS A 477 -32.94 -1.96 -2.23
C LYS A 477 -33.25 -2.03 -0.73
N GLU A 478 -34.00 -3.04 -0.30
CA GLU A 478 -34.32 -3.25 1.12
C GLU A 478 -33.35 -4.21 1.81
N SER A 479 -32.39 -4.78 1.07
CA SER A 479 -31.44 -5.74 1.62
C SER A 479 -30.23 -5.05 2.23
N THR A 480 -29.76 -5.60 3.35
CA THR A 480 -28.51 -5.24 4.02
C THR A 480 -27.45 -6.32 3.87
N ILE A 481 -27.64 -7.31 2.99
CA ILE A 481 -26.77 -8.48 2.92
C ILE A 481 -26.37 -8.78 1.47
N ILE A 482 -25.06 -8.99 1.25
CA ILE A 482 -24.52 -9.58 0.03
C ILE A 482 -23.98 -10.98 0.36
N LYS A 483 -24.23 -11.94 -0.52
CA LYS A 483 -23.68 -13.30 -0.44
C LYS A 483 -23.01 -13.66 -1.75
N ILE A 484 -21.75 -14.09 -1.65
CA ILE A 484 -20.98 -14.65 -2.77
C ILE A 484 -20.73 -16.11 -2.46
N ASP A 485 -21.26 -17.01 -3.29
CA ASP A 485 -21.00 -18.44 -3.16
C ASP A 485 -19.89 -18.83 -4.13
N PHE A 486 -18.92 -19.60 -3.67
CA PHE A 486 -17.81 -20.06 -4.50
C PHE A 486 -17.32 -21.45 -4.10
N ARG A 487 -16.62 -22.09 -5.02
CA ARG A 487 -15.90 -23.35 -4.80
C ARG A 487 -14.42 -23.05 -4.60
N GLY A 488 -13.75 -23.85 -3.79
CA GLY A 488 -12.30 -23.86 -3.60
C GLY A 488 -11.89 -24.98 -2.64
N THR A 489 -10.82 -25.70 -2.96
CA THR A 489 -10.27 -26.75 -2.10
C THR A 489 -9.14 -26.17 -1.27
N LEU A 490 -9.26 -26.18 0.05
CA LEU A 490 -8.20 -25.75 0.96
C LEU A 490 -6.94 -26.61 0.76
N ILE A 491 -5.77 -25.97 0.67
CA ILE A 491 -4.45 -26.63 0.54
C ILE A 491 -3.56 -26.41 1.75
#